data_AF-A0A0Q0HZ14-F1
#
_entry.id   AF-A0A0Q0HZ14-F1
#
_cell.length_a   1.000
_cell.length_b   1.000
_cell.length_c   1.000
_cell.angle_alpha   90.00
_cell.angle_beta   90.00
_cell.angle_gamma   90.00
#
_symmetry.space_group_name_H-M   'P 1'
#
loop_
_entity.id
_entity.type
_entity.pdbx_description
1 polymer ?
#
loop_
_entity_poly.entity_id
_entity_poly.type
_entity_poly.pdbx_seq_one_letter_code
_entity_poly.pdbx_strand_id
1 'polypeptide(L)'
;MMENVTPRELARLFDSTHQLLKLYHQKQKWSQIFPLLSNLAERYYLLYQACPKGMQAQLSLYVPNHGYTTNLVVNQCVVACILCRSLNYNQAISEQIISCCLANYLCVQSQSNKLAAGQTLTAQDKKLWQCRHQLAAKLLKDSGPHTLSIQHLLARLNKYKQALLSAPKIMIYDGATTLVALANIIAMNTTYRESGGHISVHKALADIYLRTPNEFAQNAIKALIAHIGPYIPASEVKYAEQILIYLATDEHGRHILVDASRPEKIRWHRFKASLTIFDKQRHCKDTRLLYTVWFSENINFAESQPINQQRRQHYLELISSLKVSQEYSYRGLNKLLSPYPELITQLTVASKPYNKEQQRAKDLRHCLSMVGYDNAPAIIQKVLFQRLVATTSHPLFQHISKRLENMVRIIQALFKHTDSIQFEQVTLPLYAYVLYLCEHQATSISRKTVFEQAEEQVISPPLACLFGVSHLNQEPLTAYLNQLIGDNSWTQYLLGSEQHKKQTLDINEKHWVAIKLFTYYVFQPKALFSSWQEQIIFDSLSAAGWQSKADFYAYLKNCEFADNF
;
A
#
# COMPACT_ATOMS: atom_id res chain seq x y z
N MET A 1 17.81 6.88 11.75
CA MET A 1 17.84 7.75 12.95
C MET A 1 16.82 8.85 12.71
N MET A 2 15.71 8.89 13.47
CA MET A 2 14.77 10.01 13.40
C MET A 2 15.43 11.21 14.09
N GLU A 3 15.66 12.30 13.35
CA GLU A 3 15.96 13.59 13.96
C GLU A 3 14.85 13.92 14.98
N ASN A 4 15.23 14.55 16.10
CA ASN A 4 14.26 14.94 17.12
C ASN A 4 13.23 15.90 16.51
N VAL A 5 12.05 15.37 16.24
CA VAL A 5 10.96 16.12 15.62
C VAL A 5 10.51 17.24 16.56
N THR A 6 10.37 18.47 16.06
CA THR A 6 10.13 19.65 16.91
C THR A 6 8.83 20.40 16.55
N PRO A 7 8.28 21.23 17.47
CA PRO A 7 7.15 22.13 17.15
C PRO A 7 7.38 23.00 15.90
N ARG A 8 8.64 23.39 15.64
CA ARG A 8 9.00 24.21 14.47
C ARG A 8 8.75 23.48 13.15
N GLU A 9 8.82 22.16 13.13
CA GLU A 9 8.60 21.38 11.91
C GLU A 9 7.14 21.35 11.50
N LEU A 10 6.21 21.30 12.46
CA LEU A 10 4.78 21.39 12.18
C LEU A 10 4.42 22.77 11.60
N ALA A 11 5.02 23.84 12.11
CA ALA A 11 4.88 25.18 11.51
C ALA A 11 5.48 25.24 10.09
N ARG A 12 6.71 24.72 9.92
CA ARG A 12 7.39 24.67 8.62
C ARG A 12 6.61 23.88 7.57
N LEU A 13 5.81 22.88 7.94
CA LEU A 13 4.95 22.18 6.99
C LEU A 13 3.94 23.12 6.34
N PHE A 14 3.29 24.00 7.11
CA PHE A 14 2.35 24.97 6.57
C PHE A 14 3.06 25.96 5.64
N ASP A 15 4.16 26.54 6.08
CA ASP A 15 4.95 27.49 5.28
C ASP A 15 5.44 26.86 3.97
N SER A 16 5.98 25.65 4.04
CA SER A 16 6.50 24.93 2.88
C SER A 16 5.38 24.50 1.92
N THR A 17 4.24 24.07 2.46
CA THR A 17 3.05 23.76 1.65
C THR A 17 2.53 25.02 0.95
N HIS A 18 2.50 26.14 1.65
CA HIS A 18 2.10 27.43 1.07
C HIS A 18 3.06 27.88 -0.03
N GLN A 19 4.37 27.73 0.19
CA GLN A 19 5.41 28.03 -0.78
C GLN A 19 5.28 27.16 -2.04
N LEU A 20 5.07 25.85 -1.87
CA LEU A 20 4.86 24.91 -2.98
C LEU A 20 3.71 25.37 -3.88
N LEU A 21 2.56 25.74 -3.30
CA LEU A 21 1.39 26.19 -4.05
C LEU A 21 1.66 27.49 -4.83
N LYS A 22 2.51 28.38 -4.31
CA LYS A 22 2.91 29.62 -4.98
C LYS A 22 3.88 29.41 -6.14
N LEU A 23 4.67 28.33 -6.15
CA LEU A 23 5.67 28.06 -7.20
C LEU A 23 5.04 27.91 -8.59
N TYR A 24 3.79 27.48 -8.69
CA TYR A 24 3.10 27.37 -9.98
C TYR A 24 3.10 28.70 -10.76
N HIS A 25 3.00 29.83 -10.06
CA HIS A 25 3.00 31.16 -10.68
C HIS A 25 4.40 31.65 -11.06
N GLN A 26 5.47 30.95 -10.66
CA GLN A 26 6.86 31.29 -10.93
C GLN A 26 7.47 30.29 -11.93
N LYS A 27 7.18 30.44 -13.22
CA LYS A 27 7.61 29.50 -14.28
C LYS A 27 9.11 29.16 -14.25
N GLN A 28 9.96 30.14 -13.95
CA GLN A 28 11.42 29.95 -13.87
C GLN A 28 11.85 28.98 -12.75
N LYS A 29 10.97 28.69 -11.78
CA LYS A 29 11.23 27.79 -10.65
C LYS A 29 10.47 26.47 -10.72
N TRP A 30 9.84 26.15 -11.86
CA TRP A 30 9.08 24.90 -12.00
C TRP A 30 9.93 23.65 -11.78
N SER A 31 11.22 23.68 -12.10
CA SER A 31 12.17 22.61 -11.80
C SER A 31 12.30 22.29 -10.30
N GLN A 32 11.96 23.23 -9.42
CA GLN A 32 12.02 23.05 -7.96
C GLN A 32 10.76 22.40 -7.38
N ILE A 33 9.68 22.27 -8.17
CA ILE A 33 8.39 21.78 -7.69
C ILE A 33 8.48 20.32 -7.27
N PHE A 34 9.04 19.44 -8.12
CA PHE A 34 9.13 18.02 -7.79
C PHE A 34 10.04 17.74 -6.58
N PRO A 35 11.27 18.29 -6.50
CA PRO A 35 12.11 18.13 -5.30
C PRO A 35 11.41 18.60 -4.02
N LEU A 36 10.74 19.76 -4.04
CA LEU A 36 10.03 20.28 -2.87
C LEU A 36 8.82 19.41 -2.51
N LEU A 37 8.10 18.91 -3.50
CA LEU A 37 6.95 18.02 -3.32
C LEU A 37 7.38 16.68 -2.70
N SER A 38 8.47 16.08 -3.18
CA SER A 38 9.04 14.86 -2.62
C SER A 38 9.48 15.05 -1.17
N ASN A 39 10.23 16.14 -0.90
CA ASN A 39 10.69 16.44 0.46
C ASN A 39 9.54 16.72 1.42
N LEU A 40 8.50 17.44 0.96
CA LEU A 40 7.30 17.67 1.77
C LEU A 40 6.59 16.35 2.09
N ALA A 41 6.42 15.47 1.10
CA ALA A 41 5.74 14.19 1.32
C ALA A 41 6.44 13.32 2.38
N GLU A 42 7.77 13.23 2.30
CA GLU A 42 8.59 12.58 3.32
C GLU A 42 8.41 13.22 4.70
N ARG A 43 8.47 14.56 4.79
CA ARG A 43 8.28 15.29 6.06
C ARG A 43 6.90 15.06 6.67
N TYR A 44 5.83 15.06 5.86
CA TYR A 44 4.48 14.74 6.32
C TYR A 44 4.43 13.32 6.90
N TYR A 45 5.05 12.34 6.22
CA TYR A 45 5.12 10.96 6.70
C TYR A 45 5.88 10.87 8.03
N LEU A 46 7.12 11.39 8.09
CA LEU A 46 7.96 11.32 9.29
C LEU A 46 7.35 12.06 10.49
N LEU A 47 6.78 13.24 10.26
CA LEU A 47 6.11 14.01 11.32
C LEU A 47 4.88 13.27 11.85
N TYR A 48 4.13 12.58 10.99
CA TYR A 48 2.99 11.79 11.43
C TYR A 48 3.42 10.57 12.26
N GLN A 49 4.54 9.93 11.92
CA GLN A 49 5.11 8.82 12.72
C GLN A 49 5.52 9.29 14.12
N ALA A 50 6.10 10.50 14.23
CA ALA A 50 6.58 11.02 15.51
C ALA A 50 5.50 11.69 16.37
N CYS A 51 4.59 12.44 15.74
CA CYS A 51 3.61 13.29 16.42
C CYS A 51 2.22 13.18 15.77
N PRO A 52 1.57 11.99 15.79
CA PRO A 52 0.31 11.78 15.11
C PRO A 52 -0.81 12.67 15.65
N LYS A 53 -0.83 12.93 16.96
CA LYS A 53 -1.87 13.77 17.60
C LYS A 53 -1.78 15.23 17.20
N GLY A 54 -0.57 15.79 17.06
CA GLY A 54 -0.38 17.17 16.59
C GLY A 54 -0.76 17.37 15.13
N MET A 55 -0.53 16.35 14.30
CA MET A 55 -1.00 16.33 12.92
C MET A 55 -2.53 16.20 12.85
N GLN A 56 -3.12 15.25 13.58
CA GLN A 56 -4.58 15.06 13.65
C GLN A 56 -5.31 16.31 14.16
N ALA A 57 -4.70 17.06 15.09
CA ALA A 57 -5.25 18.30 15.63
C ALA A 57 -5.55 19.37 14.57
N GLN A 58 -4.81 19.37 13.45
CA GLN A 58 -5.04 20.33 12.36
C GLN A 58 -6.42 20.14 11.72
N LEU A 59 -7.03 18.96 11.83
CA LEU A 59 -8.41 18.74 11.38
C LEU A 59 -9.45 19.51 12.21
N SER A 60 -9.09 19.91 13.43
CA SER A 60 -9.94 20.73 14.32
C SER A 60 -9.46 22.18 14.44
N LEU A 61 -8.26 22.52 13.97
CA LEU A 61 -7.67 23.85 14.04
C LEU A 61 -7.39 24.43 12.65
N TYR A 62 -7.97 25.59 12.34
CA TYR A 62 -7.71 26.35 11.12
C TYR A 62 -6.66 27.42 11.39
N VAL A 63 -5.60 27.46 10.59
CA VAL A 63 -4.49 28.42 10.70
C VAL A 63 -4.76 29.63 9.80
N PRO A 64 -5.16 30.79 10.37
CA PRO A 64 -5.62 31.93 9.57
C PRO A 64 -4.51 32.69 8.86
N ASN A 65 -3.26 32.53 9.30
CA ASN A 65 -2.11 33.13 8.63
C ASN A 65 -1.88 32.57 7.21
N HIS A 66 -2.55 31.45 6.88
CA HIS A 66 -2.53 30.88 5.54
C HIS A 66 -3.94 30.86 4.93
N GLY A 67 -4.03 31.12 3.63
CA GLY A 67 -5.30 31.07 2.91
C GLY A 67 -5.95 29.68 2.92
N TYR A 68 -7.25 29.64 2.64
CA TYR A 68 -8.08 28.42 2.63
C TYR A 68 -7.41 27.22 1.95
N THR A 69 -6.88 27.39 0.73
CA THR A 69 -6.29 26.27 -0.02
C THR A 69 -5.09 25.65 0.71
N THR A 70 -4.31 26.42 1.46
CA THR A 70 -3.18 25.88 2.22
C THR A 70 -3.70 24.96 3.33
N ASN A 71 -4.66 25.43 4.12
CA ASN A 71 -5.31 24.63 5.16
C ASN A 71 -5.99 23.38 4.57
N LEU A 72 -6.65 23.51 3.42
CA LEU A 72 -7.28 22.39 2.71
C LEU A 72 -6.25 21.32 2.32
N VAL A 73 -5.12 21.72 1.74
CA VAL A 73 -4.05 20.78 1.33
C VAL A 73 -3.39 20.14 2.54
N VAL A 74 -3.15 20.89 3.62
CA VAL A 74 -2.62 20.34 4.88
C VAL A 74 -3.60 19.30 5.44
N ASN A 75 -4.89 19.64 5.56
CA ASN A 75 -5.93 18.70 6.00
C ASN A 75 -5.98 17.44 5.12
N GLN A 76 -5.88 17.60 3.80
CA GLN A 76 -5.84 16.47 2.87
C GLN A 76 -4.62 15.57 3.13
N CYS A 77 -3.44 16.15 3.34
CA CYS A 77 -2.22 15.39 3.62
C CYS A 77 -2.28 14.71 5.00
N VAL A 78 -2.84 15.36 6.01
CA VAL A 78 -3.08 14.78 7.34
C VAL A 78 -4.01 13.57 7.24
N VAL A 79 -5.14 13.70 6.54
CA VAL A 79 -6.06 12.56 6.31
C VAL A 79 -5.37 11.43 5.54
N ALA A 80 -4.55 11.75 4.54
CA ALA A 80 -3.76 10.75 3.83
C ALA A 80 -2.78 10.02 4.76
N CYS A 81 -2.11 10.72 5.68
CA CYS A 81 -1.23 10.10 6.67
C CYS A 81 -2.00 9.15 7.61
N ILE A 82 -3.17 9.57 8.11
CA ILE A 82 -4.05 8.73 8.95
C ILE A 82 -4.46 7.46 8.18
N LEU A 83 -4.90 7.60 6.92
CA LEU A 83 -5.28 6.47 6.06
C LEU A 83 -4.11 5.50 5.87
N CYS A 84 -2.93 6.01 5.54
CA CYS A 84 -1.76 5.17 5.28
C CYS A 84 -1.27 4.46 6.55
N ARG A 85 -1.24 5.16 7.70
CA ARG A 85 -0.86 4.57 8.98
C ARG A 85 -1.86 3.50 9.43
N SER A 86 -3.16 3.78 9.35
CA SER A 86 -4.21 2.84 9.76
C SER A 86 -4.28 1.58 8.91
N LEU A 87 -3.89 1.67 7.63
CA LEU A 87 -3.81 0.54 6.70
C LEU A 87 -2.42 -0.13 6.70
N ASN A 88 -1.49 0.35 7.53
CA ASN A 88 -0.10 -0.12 7.64
C ASN A 88 0.69 -0.07 6.31
N TYR A 89 0.45 0.94 5.46
CA TYR A 89 1.26 1.10 4.24
C TYR A 89 2.69 1.54 4.54
N ASN A 90 3.62 1.09 3.70
CA ASN A 90 5.02 1.46 3.80
C ASN A 90 5.25 2.95 3.45
N GLN A 91 6.47 3.42 3.71
CA GLN A 91 6.89 4.80 3.46
C GLN A 91 6.68 5.21 1.99
N ALA A 92 7.14 4.39 1.04
CA ALA A 92 7.07 4.71 -0.39
C ALA A 92 5.63 4.94 -0.88
N ILE A 93 4.68 4.08 -0.51
CA ILE A 93 3.26 4.25 -0.85
C ILE A 93 2.68 5.49 -0.16
N SER A 94 3.01 5.68 1.11
CA SER A 94 2.53 6.83 1.89
C SER A 94 2.97 8.15 1.27
N GLU A 95 4.25 8.28 0.95
CA GLU A 95 4.82 9.45 0.30
C GLU A 95 4.24 9.69 -1.10
N GLN A 96 3.97 8.64 -1.88
CA GLN A 96 3.30 8.76 -3.18
C GLN A 96 1.87 9.33 -3.04
N ILE A 97 1.10 8.83 -2.07
CA ILE A 97 -0.27 9.30 -1.81
C ILE A 97 -0.24 10.76 -1.32
N ILE A 98 0.66 11.09 -0.40
CA ILE A 98 0.83 12.46 0.11
C ILE A 98 1.29 13.42 -1.01
N SER A 99 2.25 12.99 -1.82
CA SER A 99 2.73 13.70 -3.02
C SER A 99 1.58 14.05 -3.97
N CYS A 100 0.69 13.09 -4.24
CA CYS A 100 -0.50 13.32 -5.05
C CYS A 100 -1.47 14.31 -4.39
N CYS A 101 -1.62 14.26 -3.05
CA CYS A 101 -2.43 15.21 -2.29
C CYS A 101 -1.90 16.65 -2.39
N LEU A 102 -0.58 16.82 -2.30
CA LEU A 102 0.11 18.11 -2.49
C LEU A 102 -0.07 18.65 -3.91
N ALA A 103 0.05 17.78 -4.92
CA ALA A 103 -0.09 18.16 -6.33
C ALA A 103 -1.52 18.56 -6.74
N ASN A 104 -2.54 18.03 -6.05
CA ASN A 104 -3.95 18.15 -6.42
C ASN A 104 -4.43 19.61 -6.64
N TYR A 105 -3.96 20.55 -5.82
CA TYR A 105 -4.33 21.98 -5.89
C TYR A 105 -3.21 22.89 -6.39
N LEU A 106 -2.07 22.33 -6.80
CA LEU A 106 -0.87 23.06 -7.20
C LEU A 106 -1.15 24.13 -8.25
N CYS A 107 -1.96 23.81 -9.27
CA CYS A 107 -2.23 24.72 -10.39
C CYS A 107 -3.46 25.62 -10.18
N VAL A 108 -4.19 25.49 -9.07
CA VAL A 108 -5.49 26.17 -8.89
C VAL A 108 -5.68 26.79 -7.50
N GLN A 109 -4.59 27.22 -6.86
CA GLN A 109 -4.64 27.83 -5.53
C GLN A 109 -5.57 29.04 -5.46
N SER A 110 -5.46 29.94 -6.45
CA SER A 110 -6.28 31.15 -6.54
C SER A 110 -7.77 30.83 -6.71
N GLN A 111 -8.11 29.92 -7.64
CA GLN A 111 -9.50 29.53 -7.90
C GLN A 111 -10.12 28.84 -6.68
N SER A 112 -9.38 27.99 -5.99
CA SER A 112 -9.83 27.36 -4.75
C SER A 112 -10.12 28.38 -3.65
N ASN A 113 -9.26 29.38 -3.45
CA ASN A 113 -9.50 30.46 -2.48
C ASN A 113 -10.75 31.28 -2.84
N LYS A 114 -10.93 31.65 -4.12
CA LYS A 114 -12.13 32.36 -4.60
C LYS A 114 -13.41 31.59 -4.27
N LEU A 115 -13.44 30.29 -4.57
CA LEU A 115 -14.59 29.44 -4.29
C LEU A 115 -14.91 29.36 -2.79
N ALA A 116 -13.90 29.27 -1.94
CA ALA A 116 -14.10 29.24 -0.49
C ALA A 116 -14.64 30.57 0.07
N ALA A 117 -14.24 31.69 -0.52
CA ALA A 117 -14.75 33.02 -0.22
C ALA A 117 -16.14 33.30 -0.85
N GLY A 118 -16.77 32.32 -1.49
CA GLY A 118 -18.07 32.49 -2.16
C GLY A 118 -18.03 33.33 -3.44
N GLN A 119 -16.83 33.59 -3.98
CA GLN A 119 -16.67 34.39 -5.20
C GLN A 119 -16.92 33.53 -6.44
N THR A 120 -17.50 34.16 -7.48
CA THR A 120 -17.73 33.50 -8.76
C THR A 120 -16.43 33.38 -9.56
N LEU A 121 -16.25 32.23 -10.21
CA LEU A 121 -15.11 32.02 -11.10
C LEU A 121 -15.37 32.62 -12.48
N THR A 122 -14.36 33.31 -13.03
CA THR A 122 -14.35 33.74 -14.44
C THR A 122 -14.40 32.55 -15.39
N ALA A 123 -14.69 32.77 -16.68
CA ALA A 123 -14.67 31.70 -17.68
C ALA A 123 -13.31 30.99 -17.76
N GLN A 124 -12.21 31.75 -17.68
CA GLN A 124 -10.85 31.22 -17.65
C GLN A 124 -10.58 30.42 -16.36
N ASP A 125 -11.01 30.93 -15.20
CA ASP A 125 -10.87 30.23 -13.93
C ASP A 125 -11.62 28.89 -13.92
N LYS A 126 -12.83 28.84 -14.49
CA LYS A 126 -13.61 27.61 -14.65
C LYS A 126 -12.86 26.58 -15.48
N LYS A 127 -12.24 27.01 -16.59
CA LYS A 127 -11.42 26.14 -17.45
C LYS A 127 -10.21 25.58 -16.69
N LEU A 128 -9.48 26.43 -15.95
CA LEU A 128 -8.35 25.99 -15.12
C LEU A 128 -8.79 24.99 -14.05
N TRP A 129 -9.90 25.26 -13.37
CA TRP A 129 -10.47 24.39 -12.34
C TRP A 129 -10.81 22.99 -12.86
N GLN A 130 -11.43 22.93 -14.04
CA GLN A 130 -11.79 21.67 -14.70
C GLN A 130 -10.54 20.88 -15.13
N CYS A 131 -9.53 21.55 -15.68
CA CYS A 131 -8.30 20.93 -16.18
C CYS A 131 -7.20 20.72 -15.12
N ARG A 132 -7.43 21.09 -13.85
CA ARG A 132 -6.39 21.20 -12.82
C ARG A 132 -5.46 19.97 -12.67
N HIS A 133 -6.01 18.75 -12.71
CA HIS A 133 -5.20 17.55 -12.56
C HIS A 133 -4.36 17.25 -13.80
N GLN A 134 -4.90 17.55 -15.00
CA GLN A 134 -4.15 17.42 -16.24
C GLN A 134 -3.00 18.43 -16.30
N LEU A 135 -3.23 19.66 -15.82
CA LEU A 135 -2.20 20.69 -15.71
C LEU A 135 -1.10 20.26 -14.72
N ALA A 136 -1.47 19.77 -13.54
CA ALA A 136 -0.52 19.27 -12.55
C ALA A 136 0.28 18.07 -13.08
N ALA A 137 -0.37 17.13 -13.77
CA ALA A 137 0.32 15.98 -14.37
C ALA A 137 1.31 16.41 -15.47
N LYS A 138 0.94 17.38 -16.33
CA LYS A 138 1.85 17.94 -17.35
C LYS A 138 3.05 18.61 -16.71
N LEU A 139 2.83 19.42 -15.67
CA LEU A 139 3.89 20.11 -14.94
C LEU A 139 4.89 19.13 -14.30
N LEU A 140 4.40 18.02 -13.77
CA LEU A 140 5.24 16.98 -13.18
C LEU A 140 5.96 16.12 -14.23
N LYS A 141 5.40 15.99 -15.44
CA LYS A 141 6.01 15.24 -16.54
C LYS A 141 7.41 15.76 -16.90
N ASP A 142 7.60 17.07 -16.84
CA ASP A 142 8.87 17.73 -17.14
C ASP A 142 9.97 17.38 -16.11
N SER A 143 9.61 16.81 -14.95
CA SER A 143 10.54 16.34 -13.92
C SER A 143 11.00 14.89 -14.10
N GLY A 144 10.62 14.23 -15.20
CA GLY A 144 11.12 12.90 -15.57
C GLY A 144 10.27 11.72 -15.06
N PRO A 145 10.78 10.48 -15.20
CA PRO A 145 10.01 9.25 -14.99
C PRO A 145 9.57 9.01 -13.53
N HIS A 146 10.26 9.60 -12.56
CA HIS A 146 9.95 9.45 -11.13
C HIS A 146 8.57 9.99 -10.74
N THR A 147 7.96 10.85 -11.55
CA THR A 147 6.63 11.42 -11.28
C THR A 147 5.49 10.63 -11.94
N LEU A 148 5.79 9.62 -12.77
CA LEU A 148 4.80 8.90 -13.58
C LEU A 148 3.67 8.32 -12.73
N SER A 149 4.02 7.80 -11.56
CA SER A 149 3.08 7.19 -10.64
C SER A 149 2.10 8.23 -10.05
N ILE A 150 2.58 9.42 -9.68
CA ILE A 150 1.75 10.57 -9.25
C ILE A 150 0.85 11.04 -10.40
N GLN A 151 1.40 11.15 -11.62
CA GLN A 151 0.63 11.55 -12.82
C GLN A 151 -0.55 10.60 -13.08
N HIS A 152 -0.33 9.29 -12.94
CA HIS A 152 -1.38 8.28 -13.11
C HIS A 152 -2.53 8.43 -12.10
N LEU A 153 -2.21 8.72 -10.84
CA LEU A 153 -3.22 8.97 -9.80
C LEU A 153 -4.02 10.25 -10.11
N LEU A 154 -3.33 11.35 -10.44
CA LEU A 154 -3.97 12.63 -10.77
C LEU A 154 -4.93 12.52 -11.96
N ALA A 155 -4.54 11.79 -13.01
CA ALA A 155 -5.34 11.61 -14.22
C ALA A 155 -6.72 10.98 -13.94
N ARG A 156 -6.83 10.15 -12.90
CA ARG A 156 -8.06 9.40 -12.55
C ARG A 156 -8.84 10.04 -11.41
N LEU A 157 -8.24 10.96 -10.66
CA LEU A 157 -8.76 11.46 -9.39
C LEU A 157 -10.19 12.03 -9.48
N ASN A 158 -10.54 12.78 -10.53
CA ASN A 158 -11.90 13.32 -10.69
C ASN A 158 -12.96 12.21 -10.82
N LYS A 159 -12.67 11.19 -11.63
CA LYS A 159 -13.56 10.04 -11.84
C LYS A 159 -13.79 9.29 -10.51
N TYR A 160 -12.73 9.10 -9.73
CA TYR A 160 -12.81 8.40 -8.44
C TYR A 160 -13.58 9.22 -7.40
N LYS A 161 -13.37 10.54 -7.35
CA LYS A 161 -14.17 11.42 -6.49
C LYS A 161 -15.66 11.34 -6.80
N GLN A 162 -16.02 11.36 -8.09
CA GLN A 162 -17.41 11.23 -8.51
C GLN A 162 -17.97 9.85 -8.14
N ALA A 163 -17.23 8.78 -8.42
CA ALA A 163 -17.62 7.40 -8.11
C ALA A 163 -17.90 7.16 -6.62
N LEU A 164 -17.13 7.78 -5.73
CA LEU A 164 -17.32 7.66 -4.28
C LEU A 164 -18.58 8.38 -3.77
N LEU A 165 -19.13 9.32 -4.53
CA LEU A 165 -20.26 10.16 -4.15
C LEU A 165 -21.54 9.88 -4.96
N SER A 166 -21.45 9.11 -6.05
CA SER A 166 -22.53 8.90 -7.00
C SER A 166 -23.39 7.68 -6.67
N ALA A 167 -24.71 7.81 -6.85
CA ALA A 167 -25.68 6.72 -6.71
C ALA A 167 -25.55 5.57 -7.74
N PRO A 168 -25.16 5.77 -9.02
CA PRO A 168 -24.78 4.63 -9.86
C PRO A 168 -23.45 4.06 -9.38
N LYS A 169 -23.38 2.73 -9.23
CA LYS A 169 -22.17 2.00 -8.85
C LYS A 169 -21.11 2.12 -9.95
N ILE A 170 -20.26 3.15 -9.88
CA ILE A 170 -19.08 3.24 -10.74
C ILE A 170 -17.99 2.37 -10.13
N MET A 171 -17.60 1.31 -10.82
CA MET A 171 -16.52 0.44 -10.37
C MET A 171 -15.18 1.20 -10.38
N ILE A 172 -14.49 1.16 -9.23
CA ILE A 172 -13.16 1.72 -9.03
C ILE A 172 -12.23 0.63 -8.49
N TYR A 173 -10.98 0.68 -8.96
CA TYR A 173 -10.08 -0.47 -8.94
C TYR A 173 -8.68 -0.10 -8.41
N ASP A 174 -8.34 1.18 -8.44
CA ASP A 174 -7.05 1.68 -8.01
C ASP A 174 -7.12 2.19 -6.57
N GLY A 175 -6.71 1.35 -5.62
CA GLY A 175 -6.78 1.65 -4.19
C GLY A 175 -6.06 2.96 -3.82
N ALA A 176 -4.90 3.24 -4.43
CA ALA A 176 -4.15 4.46 -4.15
C ALA A 176 -4.93 5.71 -4.58
N THR A 177 -5.53 5.69 -5.79
CA THR A 177 -6.39 6.80 -6.24
C THR A 177 -7.63 6.94 -5.35
N THR A 178 -8.22 5.83 -4.89
CA THR A 178 -9.35 5.85 -3.95
C THR A 178 -9.00 6.56 -2.64
N LEU A 179 -7.81 6.31 -2.07
CA LEU A 179 -7.36 6.96 -0.84
C LEU A 179 -7.13 8.47 -1.02
N VAL A 180 -6.52 8.88 -2.13
CA VAL A 180 -6.36 10.31 -2.46
C VAL A 180 -7.74 10.98 -2.62
N ALA A 181 -8.69 10.30 -3.27
CA ALA A 181 -10.05 10.80 -3.44
C ALA A 181 -10.78 10.94 -2.10
N LEU A 182 -10.68 9.93 -1.21
CA LEU A 182 -11.22 9.98 0.14
C LEU A 182 -10.64 11.14 0.93
N ALA A 183 -9.30 11.25 0.98
CA ALA A 183 -8.62 12.34 1.67
C ALA A 183 -9.07 13.71 1.17
N ASN A 184 -9.23 13.86 -0.15
CA ASN A 184 -9.70 15.10 -0.73
C ASN A 184 -11.16 15.42 -0.37
N ILE A 185 -12.08 14.45 -0.47
CA ILE A 185 -13.50 14.66 -0.13
C ILE A 185 -13.64 15.02 1.35
N ILE A 186 -12.95 14.30 2.24
CA ILE A 186 -12.97 14.57 3.68
C ILE A 186 -12.43 15.97 3.95
N ALA A 187 -11.25 16.33 3.42
CA ALA A 187 -10.66 17.64 3.63
C ALA A 187 -11.54 18.77 3.08
N MET A 188 -12.15 18.61 1.89
CA MET A 188 -13.05 19.61 1.32
C MET A 188 -14.29 19.84 2.21
N ASN A 189 -14.85 18.80 2.82
CA ASN A 189 -16.04 18.92 3.66
C ASN A 189 -15.74 19.45 5.08
N THR A 190 -14.52 19.29 5.55
CA THR A 190 -14.14 19.59 6.94
C THR A 190 -13.39 20.91 7.12
N THR A 191 -12.69 21.36 6.06
CA THR A 191 -11.92 22.61 6.12
C THR A 191 -12.85 23.80 6.32
N TYR A 192 -12.53 24.62 7.33
CA TYR A 192 -13.26 25.80 7.75
C TYR A 192 -13.48 26.77 6.58
N ARG A 193 -14.70 27.31 6.49
CA ARG A 193 -15.08 28.38 5.57
C ARG A 193 -15.83 29.44 6.34
N GLU A 194 -15.50 30.71 6.09
CA GLU A 194 -16.16 31.85 6.73
C GLU A 194 -17.66 31.90 6.40
N SER A 195 -18.03 31.50 5.18
CA SER A 195 -19.42 31.34 4.75
C SER A 195 -20.17 30.19 5.44
N GLY A 196 -19.49 29.38 6.25
CA GLY A 196 -20.03 28.20 6.90
C GLY A 196 -20.15 26.98 5.99
N GLY A 197 -20.95 26.00 6.42
CA GLY A 197 -21.24 24.79 5.65
C GLY A 197 -20.24 23.64 5.78
N HIS A 198 -19.11 23.83 6.46
CA HIS A 198 -18.21 22.72 6.81
C HIS A 198 -18.77 21.87 7.96
N ILE A 199 -18.41 20.60 7.95
CA ILE A 199 -18.88 19.58 8.88
C ILE A 199 -17.71 18.95 9.65
N SER A 200 -18.02 18.27 10.75
CA SER A 200 -17.05 17.47 11.51
C SER A 200 -16.47 16.34 10.66
N VAL A 201 -15.25 15.90 10.96
CA VAL A 201 -14.60 14.77 10.27
C VAL A 201 -15.44 13.50 10.40
N HIS A 202 -15.95 13.17 11.59
CA HIS A 202 -16.77 11.97 11.80
C HIS A 202 -18.04 11.97 10.94
N LYS A 203 -18.73 13.11 10.84
CA LYS A 203 -19.88 13.26 9.93
C LYS A 203 -19.48 13.07 8.46
N ALA A 204 -18.38 13.68 8.01
CA ALA A 204 -17.90 13.52 6.65
C ALA A 204 -17.58 12.04 6.33
N LEU A 205 -16.96 11.32 7.27
CA LEU A 205 -16.67 9.90 7.13
C LEU A 205 -17.95 9.06 7.08
N ALA A 206 -18.91 9.33 7.96
CA ALA A 206 -20.20 8.63 7.99
C ALA A 206 -20.98 8.84 6.68
N ASP A 207 -21.05 10.08 6.19
CA ASP A 207 -21.74 10.41 4.94
C ASP A 207 -21.12 9.66 3.74
N ILE A 208 -19.80 9.56 3.67
CA ILE A 208 -19.13 8.81 2.59
C ILE A 208 -19.35 7.31 2.76
N TYR A 209 -19.19 6.77 3.97
CA TYR A 209 -19.33 5.35 4.26
C TYR A 209 -20.71 4.81 3.87
N LEU A 210 -21.77 5.55 4.20
CA LEU A 210 -23.15 5.18 3.90
C LEU A 210 -23.49 5.27 2.40
N ARG A 211 -22.82 6.16 1.65
CA ARG A 211 -23.10 6.39 0.23
C ARG A 211 -22.27 5.51 -0.70
N THR A 212 -21.03 5.19 -0.33
CA THR A 212 -20.12 4.48 -1.23
C THR A 212 -20.40 2.96 -1.21
N PRO A 213 -20.61 2.33 -2.38
CA PRO A 213 -20.71 0.87 -2.49
C PRO A 213 -19.34 0.19 -2.56
N ASN A 214 -18.24 0.94 -2.52
CA ASN A 214 -16.90 0.41 -2.69
C ASN A 214 -16.36 -0.15 -1.35
N GLU A 215 -16.21 -1.46 -1.28
CA GLU A 215 -15.77 -2.15 -0.06
C GLU A 215 -14.39 -1.70 0.43
N PHE A 216 -13.44 -1.47 -0.50
CA PHE A 216 -12.11 -0.95 -0.15
C PHE A 216 -12.21 0.42 0.54
N ALA A 217 -13.03 1.33 0.02
CA ALA A 217 -13.26 2.65 0.63
C ALA A 217 -13.93 2.54 2.00
N GLN A 218 -14.92 1.66 2.15
CA GLN A 218 -15.58 1.39 3.43
C GLN A 218 -14.60 0.85 4.48
N ASN A 219 -13.75 -0.12 4.10
CA ASN A 219 -12.73 -0.68 4.97
C ASN A 219 -11.67 0.36 5.34
N ALA A 220 -11.26 1.22 4.40
CA ALA A 220 -10.35 2.33 4.68
C ALA A 220 -10.94 3.35 5.66
N ILE A 221 -12.24 3.67 5.54
CA ILE A 221 -12.93 4.56 6.49
C ILE A 221 -13.02 3.92 7.88
N LYS A 222 -13.35 2.63 7.97
CA LYS A 222 -13.36 1.91 9.27
C LYS A 222 -11.98 1.92 9.93
N ALA A 223 -10.92 1.63 9.17
CA ALA A 223 -9.55 1.66 9.67
C ALA A 223 -9.15 3.06 10.15
N LEU A 224 -9.52 4.10 9.40
CA LEU A 224 -9.29 5.49 9.78
C LEU A 224 -9.99 5.83 11.11
N ILE A 225 -11.28 5.49 11.26
CA ILE A 225 -12.03 5.76 12.50
C ILE A 225 -11.42 5.01 13.68
N ALA A 226 -11.06 3.75 13.50
CA ALA A 226 -10.40 2.94 14.55
C ALA A 226 -9.06 3.54 14.98
N HIS A 227 -8.31 4.14 14.05
CA HIS A 227 -7.00 4.75 14.33
C HIS A 227 -7.09 6.13 15.01
N ILE A 228 -8.06 6.97 14.64
CA ILE A 228 -8.28 8.26 15.32
C ILE A 228 -8.88 8.04 16.71
N GLY A 229 -9.81 7.08 16.82
CA GLY A 229 -10.63 6.87 18.00
C GLY A 229 -11.85 7.79 18.03
N PRO A 230 -12.60 7.81 19.15
CA PRO A 230 -13.88 8.51 19.25
C PRO A 230 -13.76 10.04 19.25
N TYR A 231 -12.56 10.57 19.53
CA TYR A 231 -12.33 11.99 19.78
C TYR A 231 -11.13 12.48 18.97
N ILE A 232 -11.32 13.53 18.18
CA ILE A 232 -10.26 14.15 17.39
C ILE A 232 -9.43 15.05 18.30
N PRO A 233 -8.09 14.97 18.27
CA PRO A 233 -7.23 15.93 18.95
C PRO A 233 -7.62 17.38 18.62
N ALA A 234 -7.46 18.26 19.61
CA ALA A 234 -7.86 19.66 19.59
C ALA A 234 -9.37 19.94 19.53
N SER A 235 -10.24 18.93 19.67
CA SER A 235 -11.68 19.19 19.79
C SER A 235 -12.02 19.91 21.11
N GLU A 236 -13.05 20.75 21.08
CA GLU A 236 -13.53 21.45 22.28
C GLU A 236 -14.44 20.55 23.11
N VAL A 237 -14.27 20.60 24.42
CA VAL A 237 -14.99 19.79 25.39
C VAL A 237 -15.58 20.73 26.43
N LYS A 238 -16.90 20.66 26.64
CA LYS A 238 -17.54 21.37 27.75
C LYS A 238 -17.51 20.50 28.99
N TYR A 239 -16.83 20.96 30.03
CA TYR A 239 -16.74 20.27 31.31
C TYR A 239 -16.84 21.27 32.47
N ALA A 240 -17.81 21.08 33.36
CA ALA A 240 -18.04 21.95 34.53
C ALA A 240 -18.03 23.46 34.18
N GLU A 241 -18.82 23.86 33.19
CA GLU A 241 -18.91 25.24 32.65
C GLU A 241 -17.61 25.81 32.03
N GLN A 242 -16.56 25.01 31.90
CA GLN A 242 -15.31 25.39 31.23
C GLN A 242 -15.21 24.72 29.85
N ILE A 243 -14.61 25.45 28.90
CA ILE A 243 -14.23 24.89 27.60
C ILE A 243 -12.77 24.43 27.70
N LEU A 244 -12.59 23.12 27.60
CA LEU A 244 -11.28 22.48 27.58
C LEU A 244 -10.99 21.95 26.18
N ILE A 245 -9.71 21.78 25.85
CA ILE A 245 -9.25 21.24 24.57
C ILE A 245 -8.76 19.82 24.77
N TYR A 246 -9.39 18.85 24.10
CA TYR A 246 -8.97 17.45 24.16
C TYR A 246 -7.63 17.25 23.43
N LEU A 247 -6.71 16.53 24.06
CA LEU A 247 -5.41 16.18 23.44
C LEU A 247 -5.33 14.70 23.11
N ALA A 248 -5.54 13.84 24.11
CA ALA A 248 -5.41 12.39 23.98
C ALA A 248 -6.13 11.65 25.12
N THR A 249 -6.13 10.32 25.04
CA THR A 249 -6.59 9.42 26.11
C THR A 249 -5.43 8.48 26.43
N ASP A 250 -5.13 8.29 27.72
CA ASP A 250 -4.06 7.39 28.16
C ASP A 250 -4.51 5.92 28.23
N GLU A 251 -3.56 5.02 28.51
CA GLU A 251 -3.79 3.56 28.60
C GLU A 251 -4.80 3.16 29.67
N HIS A 252 -5.05 4.00 30.68
CA HIS A 252 -6.05 3.77 31.73
C HIS A 252 -7.42 4.35 31.37
N GLY A 253 -7.57 4.89 30.16
CA GLY A 253 -8.81 5.51 29.69
C GLY A 253 -9.09 6.87 30.31
N ARG A 254 -8.07 7.58 30.82
CA ARG A 254 -8.21 8.97 31.32
C ARG A 254 -7.95 9.93 30.17
N HIS A 255 -8.85 10.89 30.00
CA HIS A 255 -8.70 11.95 29.01
C HIS A 255 -7.73 13.00 29.49
N ILE A 256 -6.86 13.45 28.60
CA ILE A 256 -5.90 14.53 28.81
C ILE A 256 -6.41 15.74 28.04
N LEU A 257 -6.69 16.81 28.77
CA LEU A 257 -7.22 18.04 28.23
C LEU A 257 -6.40 19.24 28.70
N VAL A 258 -6.51 20.33 27.98
CA VAL A 258 -5.88 21.60 28.36
C VAL A 258 -6.86 22.77 28.36
N ASP A 259 -6.68 23.66 29.32
CA ASP A 259 -7.27 25.00 29.32
C ASP A 259 -6.21 25.98 28.78
N ALA A 260 -6.53 26.58 27.64
CA ALA A 260 -5.69 27.55 26.93
C ALA A 260 -6.23 28.99 27.04
N SER A 261 -7.25 29.24 27.88
CA SER A 261 -7.86 30.57 28.06
C SER A 261 -6.85 31.63 28.54
N ARG A 262 -5.80 31.21 29.25
CA ARG A 262 -4.76 32.09 29.76
C ARG A 262 -3.62 32.28 28.74
N PRO A 263 -3.23 33.52 28.40
CA PRO A 263 -2.17 33.77 27.42
C PRO A 263 -0.79 33.23 27.84
N GLU A 264 -0.48 33.29 29.14
CA GLU A 264 0.87 33.02 29.65
C GLU A 264 1.14 31.54 29.96
N LYS A 265 0.10 30.75 30.25
CA LYS A 265 0.26 29.36 30.69
C LYS A 265 -0.89 28.46 30.27
N ILE A 266 -0.55 27.25 29.85
CA ILE A 266 -1.51 26.17 29.57
C ILE A 266 -1.69 25.33 30.84
N ARG A 267 -2.95 25.14 31.25
CA ARG A 267 -3.30 24.27 32.39
C ARG A 267 -3.70 22.90 31.88
N TRP A 268 -3.19 21.86 32.55
CA TRP A 268 -3.40 20.46 32.16
C TRP A 268 -4.42 19.82 33.09
N HIS A 269 -5.30 19.03 32.49
CA HIS A 269 -6.32 18.26 33.18
C HIS A 269 -6.21 16.80 32.75
N ARG A 270 -6.31 15.87 33.70
CA ARG A 270 -6.35 14.44 33.43
C ARG A 270 -7.42 13.78 34.29
N PHE A 271 -8.48 13.28 33.65
CA PHE A 271 -9.60 12.66 34.37
C PHE A 271 -10.36 11.66 33.48
N LYS A 272 -11.15 10.78 34.11
CA LYS A 272 -12.02 9.82 33.42
C LYS A 272 -13.46 10.31 33.50
N ALA A 273 -14.03 10.67 32.36
CA ALA A 273 -15.43 11.12 32.27
C ALA A 273 -15.93 11.00 30.83
N SER A 274 -17.24 10.87 30.64
CA SER A 274 -17.83 10.99 29.30
C SER A 274 -17.72 12.43 28.80
N LEU A 275 -17.19 12.61 27.60
CA LEU A 275 -16.98 13.94 27.02
C LEU A 275 -18.08 14.29 26.02
N THR A 276 -18.63 15.50 26.13
CA THR A 276 -19.42 16.13 25.08
C THR A 276 -18.51 17.00 24.24
N ILE A 277 -18.33 16.64 22.96
CA ILE A 277 -17.28 17.19 22.10
C ILE A 277 -17.86 18.00 20.93
N PHE A 278 -17.20 19.11 20.62
CA PHE A 278 -17.35 19.87 19.39
C PHE A 278 -16.06 19.74 18.55
N ASP A 279 -16.12 18.95 17.48
CA ASP A 279 -14.96 18.52 16.68
C ASP A 279 -14.88 19.20 15.30
N LYS A 280 -15.73 20.19 15.03
CA LYS A 280 -15.64 21.02 13.81
C LYS A 280 -14.34 21.82 13.80
N GLN A 281 -13.74 21.95 12.61
CA GLN A 281 -12.59 22.84 12.45
C GLN A 281 -12.97 24.27 12.79
N ARG A 282 -12.14 24.94 13.58
CA ARG A 282 -12.35 26.31 14.03
C ARG A 282 -11.10 27.16 13.87
N HIS A 283 -11.33 28.46 13.73
CA HIS A 283 -10.28 29.45 13.62
C HIS A 283 -9.41 29.48 14.90
N CYS A 284 -8.08 29.32 14.77
CA CYS A 284 -7.14 29.32 15.90
C CYS A 284 -5.92 30.22 15.63
N LYS A 285 -5.65 31.17 16.53
CA LYS A 285 -4.42 32.01 16.51
C LYS A 285 -3.39 31.61 17.58
N ASP A 286 -3.76 30.72 18.50
CA ASP A 286 -2.88 30.32 19.60
C ASP A 286 -1.81 29.35 19.08
N THR A 287 -0.59 29.85 18.91
CA THR A 287 0.56 29.08 18.42
C THR A 287 0.90 27.90 19.33
N ARG A 288 0.57 27.97 20.62
CA ARG A 288 0.79 26.88 21.57
C ARG A 288 -0.10 25.68 21.24
N LEU A 289 -1.37 25.95 20.94
CA LEU A 289 -2.34 24.93 20.49
C LEU A 289 -2.07 24.47 19.05
N LEU A 290 -1.57 25.36 18.18
CA LEU A 290 -1.23 24.97 16.81
C LEU A 290 -0.02 24.02 16.76
N TYR A 291 1.02 24.29 17.58
CA TYR A 291 2.33 23.67 17.36
C TYR A 291 2.99 23.07 18.60
N THR A 292 2.80 23.63 19.80
CA THR A 292 3.68 23.30 20.94
C THR A 292 3.14 22.17 21.83
N VAL A 293 1.86 22.20 22.21
CA VAL A 293 1.31 21.25 23.21
C VAL A 293 1.44 19.78 22.82
N TRP A 294 1.54 19.52 21.51
CA TRP A 294 1.59 18.18 20.93
C TRP A 294 2.91 17.44 21.18
N PHE A 295 3.95 18.17 21.57
CA PHE A 295 5.28 17.64 21.86
C PHE A 295 5.54 17.48 23.36
N SER A 296 4.49 17.61 24.18
CA SER A 296 4.60 17.43 25.62
C SER A 296 4.71 15.95 25.99
N GLU A 297 5.58 15.65 26.95
CA GLU A 297 5.69 14.32 27.57
C GLU A 297 4.35 13.81 28.14
N ASN A 298 3.43 14.71 28.48
CA ASN A 298 2.11 14.36 29.02
C ASN A 298 1.24 13.52 28.09
N ILE A 299 1.49 13.57 26.77
CA ILE A 299 0.73 12.85 25.74
C ILE A 299 1.60 11.92 24.88
N ASN A 300 2.88 11.78 25.23
CA ASN A 300 3.81 10.91 24.53
C ASN A 300 3.74 9.50 25.15
N PHE A 301 2.83 8.67 24.64
CA PHE A 301 2.69 7.29 25.08
C PHE A 301 3.60 6.41 24.21
N ALA A 302 4.28 5.43 24.84
CA ALA A 302 5.05 4.46 24.09
C ALA A 302 4.10 3.66 23.18
N GLU A 303 4.17 3.85 21.86
CA GLU A 303 3.47 2.96 20.95
C GLU A 303 4.12 1.57 21.04
N SER A 304 3.34 0.57 21.45
CA SER A 304 3.74 -0.83 21.34
C SER A 304 4.15 -1.11 19.90
N GLN A 305 5.31 -1.74 19.70
CA GLN A 305 5.72 -2.13 18.35
C GLN A 305 4.59 -2.94 17.70
N PRO A 306 4.26 -2.68 16.42
CA PRO A 306 3.20 -3.41 15.75
C PRO A 306 3.55 -4.89 15.76
N ILE A 307 2.70 -5.72 16.40
CA ILE A 307 2.89 -7.18 16.53
C ILE A 307 3.23 -7.84 15.18
N ASN A 308 2.69 -7.29 14.09
CA ASN A 308 2.92 -7.77 12.73
C ASN A 308 4.35 -7.56 12.23
N GLN A 309 5.04 -6.49 12.62
CA GLN A 309 6.43 -6.24 12.20
C GLN A 309 7.40 -7.22 12.86
N GLN A 310 7.24 -7.47 14.16
CA GLN A 310 8.04 -8.47 14.86
C GLN A 310 7.81 -9.87 14.29
N ARG A 311 6.54 -10.26 14.04
CA ARG A 311 6.23 -11.56 13.41
C ARG A 311 6.82 -11.69 12.01
N ARG A 312 6.78 -10.63 11.20
CA ARG A 312 7.40 -10.60 9.86
C ARG A 312 8.89 -10.94 9.93
N GLN A 313 9.61 -10.30 10.85
CA GLN A 313 11.04 -10.51 11.02
C GLN A 313 11.36 -11.96 11.41
N HIS A 314 10.64 -12.52 12.39
CA HIS A 314 10.80 -13.93 12.77
C HIS A 314 10.53 -14.90 11.61
N TYR A 315 9.53 -14.60 10.75
CA TYR A 315 9.26 -15.45 9.58
C TYR A 315 10.36 -15.37 8.52
N LEU A 316 10.91 -14.19 8.26
CA LEU A 316 12.05 -14.03 7.34
C LEU A 316 13.29 -14.76 7.85
N GLU A 317 13.58 -14.64 9.15
CA GLU A 317 14.67 -15.38 9.79
C GLU A 317 14.46 -16.89 9.68
N LEU A 318 13.24 -17.37 9.99
CA LEU A 318 12.90 -18.78 9.87
C LEU A 318 13.07 -19.31 8.44
N ILE A 319 12.58 -18.58 7.42
CA ILE A 319 12.79 -18.92 6.00
C ILE A 319 14.27 -19.00 5.68
N SER A 320 15.06 -18.00 6.10
CA SER A 320 16.49 -17.98 5.81
C SER A 320 17.25 -19.15 6.45
N SER A 321 16.79 -19.62 7.63
CA SER A 321 17.39 -20.74 8.37
C SER A 321 16.97 -22.12 7.88
N LEU A 322 15.78 -22.24 7.29
CA LEU A 322 15.20 -23.49 6.82
C LEU A 322 15.61 -23.71 5.36
N LYS A 323 16.63 -24.51 5.10
CA LYS A 323 17.21 -24.75 3.77
C LYS A 323 16.53 -25.92 3.06
N VAL A 324 16.02 -25.72 1.85
CA VAL A 324 15.34 -26.78 1.08
C VAL A 324 16.30 -27.90 0.69
N SER A 325 17.58 -27.60 0.50
CA SER A 325 18.63 -28.58 0.20
C SER A 325 19.17 -29.32 1.43
N GLN A 326 18.74 -28.96 2.64
CA GLN A 326 19.21 -29.59 3.87
C GLN A 326 18.25 -30.68 4.35
N GLU A 327 18.82 -31.78 4.82
CA GLU A 327 18.09 -32.85 5.48
C GLU A 327 17.70 -32.50 6.93
N TYR A 328 16.41 -32.63 7.29
CA TYR A 328 15.91 -32.39 8.65
C TYR A 328 15.17 -33.54 9.30
N SER A 329 15.60 -33.97 10.49
CA SER A 329 14.80 -34.91 11.30
C SER A 329 13.43 -34.34 11.73
N TYR A 330 12.42 -35.21 11.88
CA TYR A 330 11.11 -34.83 12.45
C TYR A 330 11.22 -34.09 13.78
N ARG A 331 12.16 -34.51 14.64
CA ARG A 331 12.39 -33.88 15.94
C ARG A 331 12.96 -32.47 15.78
N GLY A 332 13.85 -32.28 14.80
CA GLY A 332 14.41 -30.98 14.44
C GLY A 332 13.34 -30.00 13.95
N LEU A 333 12.54 -30.41 12.96
CA LEU A 333 11.43 -29.58 12.45
C LEU A 333 10.38 -29.29 13.52
N ASN A 334 10.03 -30.27 14.35
CA ASN A 334 9.08 -30.07 15.44
C ASN A 334 9.60 -29.05 16.46
N LYS A 335 10.89 -29.14 16.85
CA LYS A 335 11.52 -28.15 17.74
C LYS A 335 11.51 -26.75 17.11
N LEU A 336 11.86 -26.65 15.83
CA LEU A 336 11.92 -25.40 15.08
C LEU A 336 10.55 -24.71 14.98
N LEU A 337 9.48 -25.48 14.75
CA LEU A 337 8.13 -24.95 14.53
C LEU A 337 7.29 -24.83 15.80
N SER A 338 7.68 -25.48 16.91
CA SER A 338 6.94 -25.43 18.18
C SER A 338 6.63 -24.03 18.72
N PRO A 339 7.46 -22.98 18.51
CA PRO A 339 7.12 -21.62 18.93
C PRO A 339 6.00 -20.96 18.10
N TYR A 340 5.57 -21.58 16.99
CA TYR A 340 4.66 -21.01 16.00
C TYR A 340 3.37 -21.85 15.82
N PRO A 341 2.47 -21.92 16.82
CA PRO A 341 1.27 -22.76 16.75
C PRO A 341 0.30 -22.36 15.62
N GLU A 342 0.24 -21.08 15.28
CA GLU A 342 -0.55 -20.57 14.15
C GLU A 342 -0.07 -21.13 12.81
N LEU A 343 1.25 -21.30 12.65
CA LEU A 343 1.88 -21.87 11.46
C LEU A 343 1.58 -23.36 11.34
N ILE A 344 1.68 -24.09 12.45
CA ILE A 344 1.32 -25.52 12.50
C ILE A 344 -0.12 -25.73 12.04
N THR A 345 -1.06 -24.90 12.52
CA THR A 345 -2.46 -24.95 12.13
C THR A 345 -2.64 -24.84 10.62
N GLN A 346 -1.88 -23.97 9.95
CA GLN A 346 -1.94 -23.84 8.50
C GLN A 346 -1.26 -24.98 7.76
N LEU A 347 -0.13 -25.46 8.27
CA LEU A 347 0.56 -26.61 7.69
C LEU A 347 -0.37 -27.83 7.60
N THR A 348 -1.18 -28.08 8.63
CA THR A 348 -2.18 -29.16 8.60
C THR A 348 -3.21 -29.03 7.47
N VAL A 349 -3.48 -27.81 7.00
CA VAL A 349 -4.38 -27.55 5.86
C VAL A 349 -3.61 -27.65 4.54
N ALA A 350 -2.40 -27.11 4.48
CA ALA A 350 -1.54 -27.15 3.30
C ALA A 350 -1.14 -28.58 2.91
N SER A 351 -1.13 -29.52 3.85
CA SER A 351 -0.79 -30.92 3.59
C SER A 351 -1.93 -31.76 2.98
N LYS A 352 -3.16 -31.24 2.89
CA LYS A 352 -4.31 -31.97 2.33
C LYS A 352 -4.01 -32.64 0.98
N PRO A 353 -3.34 -32.00 0.00
CA PRO A 353 -3.13 -32.61 -1.31
C PRO A 353 -2.26 -33.88 -1.29
N TYR A 354 -1.54 -34.16 -0.19
CA TYR A 354 -0.56 -35.25 -0.10
C TYR A 354 -1.12 -36.55 0.49
N ASN A 355 -2.37 -36.59 0.92
CA ASN A 355 -3.06 -37.86 1.19
C ASN A 355 -4.13 -38.16 0.15
N LYS A 356 -4.41 -39.46 -0.01
CA LYS A 356 -5.42 -39.98 -0.94
C LYS A 356 -6.82 -39.42 -0.67
N GLU A 357 -7.14 -39.16 0.59
CA GLU A 357 -8.48 -38.71 1.04
C GLU A 357 -8.63 -37.17 1.05
N GLN A 358 -7.58 -36.42 0.70
CA GLN A 358 -7.51 -34.95 0.79
C GLN A 358 -7.91 -34.35 2.15
N GLN A 359 -7.66 -35.10 3.22
CA GLN A 359 -8.03 -34.73 4.59
C GLN A 359 -6.94 -33.90 5.26
N ARG A 360 -7.39 -32.99 6.14
CA ARG A 360 -6.51 -32.15 6.97
C ARG A 360 -5.69 -33.03 7.91
N ALA A 361 -4.41 -32.71 8.11
CA ALA A 361 -3.61 -33.39 9.12
C ALA A 361 -4.13 -33.10 10.55
N LYS A 362 -3.82 -33.98 11.50
CA LYS A 362 -4.29 -33.86 12.89
C LYS A 362 -3.37 -32.94 13.70
N ASP A 363 -2.07 -33.09 13.49
CA ASP A 363 -1.02 -32.34 14.16
C ASP A 363 0.19 -32.17 13.22
N LEU A 364 1.26 -31.54 13.71
CA LEU A 364 2.48 -31.35 12.94
C LEU A 364 3.15 -32.68 12.54
N ARG A 365 3.11 -33.70 13.40
CA ARG A 365 3.76 -34.98 13.12
C ARG A 365 3.08 -35.70 11.96
N HIS A 366 1.75 -35.74 11.98
CA HIS A 366 0.93 -36.27 10.89
C HIS A 366 1.14 -35.47 9.60
N CYS A 367 1.21 -34.14 9.69
CA CYS A 367 1.51 -33.28 8.55
C CYS A 367 2.84 -33.64 7.88
N LEU A 368 3.91 -33.72 8.68
CA LEU A 368 5.25 -34.04 8.18
C LEU A 368 5.30 -35.46 7.58
N SER A 369 4.57 -36.44 8.15
CA SER A 369 4.53 -37.79 7.61
C SER A 369 3.76 -37.91 6.30
N MET A 370 2.72 -37.09 6.10
CA MET A 370 1.95 -37.07 4.85
C MET A 370 2.78 -36.50 3.70
N VAL A 371 3.54 -35.45 3.98
CA VAL A 371 4.30 -34.68 2.99
C VAL A 371 5.59 -35.39 2.57
N GLY A 372 6.21 -36.12 3.50
CA GLY A 372 7.52 -36.74 3.31
C GLY A 372 8.66 -35.78 3.68
N TYR A 373 9.82 -36.37 3.95
CA TYR A 373 11.01 -35.69 4.47
C TYR A 373 11.53 -34.60 3.52
N ASP A 374 11.65 -34.95 2.24
CA ASP A 374 12.29 -34.09 1.23
C ASP A 374 11.41 -32.89 0.85
N ASN A 375 10.09 -33.04 0.94
CA ASN A 375 9.12 -31.98 0.64
C ASN A 375 8.87 -31.03 1.81
N ALA A 376 9.09 -31.49 3.05
CA ALA A 376 8.65 -30.77 4.25
C ALA A 376 9.22 -29.34 4.34
N PRO A 377 10.53 -29.09 4.12
CA PRO A 377 11.08 -27.74 4.16
C PRO A 377 10.39 -26.80 3.17
N ALA A 378 10.13 -27.27 1.95
CA ALA A 378 9.53 -26.45 0.90
C ALA A 378 8.07 -26.07 1.23
N ILE A 379 7.28 -26.99 1.79
CA ILE A 379 5.90 -26.68 2.24
C ILE A 379 5.91 -25.70 3.41
N ILE A 380 6.82 -25.87 4.37
CA ILE A 380 6.94 -24.96 5.51
C ILE A 380 7.27 -23.55 5.03
N GLN A 381 8.28 -23.41 4.17
CA GLN A 381 8.62 -22.12 3.57
C GLN A 381 7.45 -21.53 2.77
N LYS A 382 6.74 -22.35 1.98
CA LYS A 382 5.57 -21.90 1.20
C LYS A 382 4.49 -21.30 2.10
N VAL A 383 4.15 -21.94 3.22
CA VAL A 383 3.17 -21.41 4.18
C VAL A 383 3.67 -20.12 4.84
N LEU A 384 4.96 -20.04 5.19
CA LEU A 384 5.56 -18.81 5.73
C LEU A 384 5.49 -17.66 4.73
N PHE A 385 5.85 -17.91 3.48
CA PHE A 385 5.74 -16.93 2.39
C PHE A 385 4.29 -16.50 2.13
N GLN A 386 3.34 -17.43 2.11
CA GLN A 386 1.92 -17.11 2.00
C GLN A 386 1.48 -16.17 3.13
N ARG A 387 1.96 -16.37 4.36
CA ARG A 387 1.71 -15.44 5.48
C ARG A 387 2.37 -14.09 5.28
N LEU A 388 3.63 -14.05 4.84
CA LEU A 388 4.35 -12.79 4.58
C LEU A 388 3.65 -11.96 3.50
N VAL A 389 3.24 -12.59 2.40
CA VAL A 389 2.47 -11.90 1.35
C VAL A 389 1.10 -11.47 1.89
N ALA A 390 0.35 -12.35 2.57
CA ALA A 390 -0.98 -12.05 3.09
C ALA A 390 -1.00 -10.93 4.15
N THR A 391 0.11 -10.70 4.84
CA THR A 391 0.28 -9.61 5.81
C THR A 391 0.92 -8.37 5.22
N THR A 392 1.27 -8.38 3.93
CA THR A 392 1.84 -7.21 3.26
C THR A 392 0.74 -6.25 2.85
N SER A 393 0.74 -5.08 3.47
CA SER A 393 -0.20 -4.00 3.16
C SER A 393 0.13 -3.33 1.84
N HIS A 394 -0.78 -3.44 0.87
CA HIS A 394 -0.66 -2.76 -0.43
C HIS A 394 -2.04 -2.31 -0.96
N PRO A 395 -2.17 -1.13 -1.59
CA PRO A 395 -3.46 -0.67 -2.15
C PRO A 395 -4.05 -1.58 -3.24
N LEU A 396 -3.21 -2.43 -3.84
CA LEU A 396 -3.59 -3.44 -4.84
C LEU A 396 -3.47 -4.88 -4.30
N PHE A 397 -3.46 -5.08 -2.98
CA PHE A 397 -3.22 -6.40 -2.38
C PHE A 397 -4.13 -7.51 -2.94
N GLN A 398 -5.43 -7.27 -3.06
CA GLN A 398 -6.35 -8.26 -3.64
C GLN A 398 -5.94 -8.69 -5.05
N HIS A 399 -5.48 -7.74 -5.87
CA HIS A 399 -5.00 -8.03 -7.22
C HIS A 399 -3.70 -8.84 -7.21
N ILE A 400 -2.75 -8.46 -6.36
CA ILE A 400 -1.47 -9.18 -6.19
C ILE A 400 -1.73 -10.62 -5.73
N SER A 401 -2.58 -10.80 -4.71
CA SER A 401 -2.94 -12.10 -4.16
C SER A 401 -3.58 -13.01 -5.20
N LYS A 402 -4.57 -12.51 -5.97
CA LYS A 402 -5.21 -13.28 -7.04
C LYS A 402 -4.23 -13.67 -8.14
N ARG A 403 -3.34 -12.77 -8.56
CA ARG A 403 -2.32 -13.07 -9.57
C ARG A 403 -1.35 -14.15 -9.10
N LEU A 404 -0.87 -14.02 -7.87
CA LEU A 404 0.02 -15.01 -7.25
C LEU A 404 -0.65 -16.38 -7.14
N GLU A 405 -1.91 -16.43 -6.71
CA GLU A 405 -2.70 -17.67 -6.65
C GLU A 405 -2.84 -18.32 -8.03
N ASN A 406 -3.19 -17.53 -9.06
CA ASN A 406 -3.30 -18.03 -10.43
C ASN A 406 -1.95 -18.55 -10.97
N MET A 407 -0.84 -17.86 -10.70
CA MET A 407 0.50 -18.33 -11.08
C MET A 407 0.88 -19.63 -10.38
N VAL A 408 0.57 -19.77 -9.09
CA VAL A 408 0.80 -21.02 -8.34
C VAL A 408 -0.01 -22.17 -8.93
N ARG A 409 -1.27 -21.93 -9.33
CA ARG A 409 -2.11 -22.92 -10.02
C ARG A 409 -1.52 -23.33 -11.38
N ILE A 410 -0.95 -22.38 -12.13
CA ILE A 410 -0.25 -22.65 -13.39
C ILE A 410 0.99 -23.53 -13.16
N ILE A 411 1.81 -23.21 -12.14
CA ILE A 411 3.00 -24.01 -11.79
C ILE A 411 2.59 -25.43 -11.41
N GLN A 412 1.58 -25.57 -10.55
CA GLN A 412 1.06 -26.89 -10.15
C GLN A 412 0.51 -27.68 -11.34
N ALA A 413 -0.18 -27.01 -12.29
CA ALA A 413 -0.66 -27.65 -13.51
C ALA A 413 0.51 -28.11 -14.39
N LEU A 414 1.53 -27.27 -14.59
CA LEU A 414 2.67 -27.59 -15.46
C LEU A 414 3.37 -28.88 -15.01
N PHE A 415 3.70 -29.00 -13.72
CA PHE A 415 4.44 -30.14 -13.17
C PHE A 415 3.57 -31.31 -12.70
N LYS A 416 2.28 -31.33 -13.04
CA LYS A 416 1.33 -32.36 -12.59
C LYS A 416 1.76 -33.80 -12.92
N HIS A 417 2.44 -33.99 -14.06
CA HIS A 417 2.86 -35.30 -14.55
C HIS A 417 4.33 -35.61 -14.26
N THR A 418 4.99 -34.78 -13.44
CA THR A 418 6.41 -34.92 -13.13
C THR A 418 6.61 -35.28 -11.66
N ASP A 419 7.05 -36.51 -11.38
CA ASP A 419 7.32 -36.95 -10.01
C ASP A 419 8.68 -36.46 -9.47
N SER A 420 9.60 -36.09 -10.37
CA SER A 420 10.95 -35.61 -10.01
C SER A 420 11.00 -34.14 -9.60
N ILE A 421 9.99 -33.34 -9.94
CA ILE A 421 9.95 -31.91 -9.67
C ILE A 421 8.85 -31.62 -8.66
N GLN A 422 9.27 -31.18 -7.48
CA GLN A 422 8.36 -30.74 -6.43
C GLN A 422 7.90 -29.31 -6.74
N PHE A 423 6.65 -29.15 -7.17
CA PHE A 423 6.13 -27.83 -7.57
C PHE A 423 6.21 -26.79 -6.44
N GLU A 424 6.16 -27.21 -5.17
CA GLU A 424 6.44 -26.37 -4.00
C GLU A 424 7.73 -25.59 -4.17
N GLN A 425 8.83 -26.28 -4.51
CA GLN A 425 10.14 -25.66 -4.66
C GLN A 425 10.13 -24.61 -5.76
N VAL A 426 9.42 -24.86 -6.86
CA VAL A 426 9.25 -23.91 -7.97
C VAL A 426 8.45 -22.68 -7.55
N THR A 427 7.49 -22.83 -6.64
CA THR A 427 6.66 -21.70 -6.18
C THR A 427 7.38 -20.76 -5.22
N LEU A 428 8.43 -21.21 -4.51
CA LEU A 428 9.13 -20.39 -3.50
C LEU A 428 9.77 -19.11 -4.09
N PRO A 429 10.53 -19.18 -5.20
CA PRO A 429 11.05 -17.98 -5.86
C PRO A 429 9.96 -17.00 -6.27
N LEU A 430 8.80 -17.48 -6.72
CA LEU A 430 7.66 -16.63 -7.06
C LEU A 430 7.15 -15.84 -5.85
N TYR A 431 6.98 -16.49 -4.69
CA TYR A 431 6.56 -15.77 -3.47
C TYR A 431 7.58 -14.74 -3.01
N ALA A 432 8.87 -15.12 -2.99
CA ALA A 432 9.95 -14.22 -2.59
C ALA A 432 10.07 -13.00 -3.54
N TYR A 433 9.91 -13.24 -4.84
CA TYR A 433 9.91 -12.17 -5.85
C TYR A 433 8.73 -11.22 -5.64
N VAL A 434 7.51 -11.72 -5.41
CA VAL A 434 6.34 -10.87 -5.14
C VAL A 434 6.50 -10.09 -3.83
N LEU A 435 7.09 -10.70 -2.80
CA LEU A 435 7.42 -10.01 -1.56
C LEU A 435 8.40 -8.85 -1.80
N TYR A 436 9.47 -9.10 -2.55
CA TYR A 436 10.43 -8.07 -2.98
C TYR A 436 9.74 -6.92 -3.73
N LEU A 437 8.84 -7.23 -4.68
CA LEU A 437 8.11 -6.19 -5.41
C LEU A 437 7.27 -5.33 -4.46
N CYS A 438 6.61 -5.94 -3.46
CA CYS A 438 5.80 -5.20 -2.51
C CYS A 438 6.64 -4.37 -1.52
N GLU A 439 7.88 -4.77 -1.23
CA GLU A 439 8.78 -4.04 -0.33
C GLU A 439 9.54 -2.91 -1.06
N HIS A 440 10.07 -3.20 -2.24
CA HIS A 440 11.05 -2.35 -2.93
C HIS A 440 10.53 -1.69 -4.20
N GLN A 441 9.40 -2.15 -4.76
CA GLN A 441 8.79 -1.64 -5.99
C GLN A 441 7.31 -1.29 -5.83
N ALA A 442 6.86 -1.07 -4.60
CA ALA A 442 5.44 -0.92 -4.26
C ALA A 442 4.72 0.13 -5.11
N THR A 443 5.34 1.29 -5.34
CA THR A 443 4.75 2.40 -6.10
C THR A 443 4.72 2.17 -7.61
N SER A 444 5.45 1.15 -8.09
CA SER A 444 5.54 0.75 -9.51
C SER A 444 4.53 -0.34 -9.87
N ILE A 445 4.01 -1.09 -8.88
CA ILE A 445 3.03 -2.16 -9.12
C ILE A 445 1.75 -1.57 -9.71
N SER A 446 1.22 -2.21 -10.75
CA SER A 446 -0.05 -1.81 -11.34
C SER A 446 -0.86 -3.01 -11.81
N ARG A 447 -2.17 -2.80 -12.02
CA ARG A 447 -3.06 -3.84 -12.57
C ARG A 447 -2.76 -4.22 -14.01
N LYS A 448 -1.97 -3.39 -14.72
CA LYS A 448 -1.63 -3.68 -16.11
C LYS A 448 -0.69 -4.88 -16.14
N THR A 449 -0.81 -5.68 -17.19
CA THR A 449 0.21 -6.66 -17.56
C THR A 449 0.99 -6.03 -18.70
N VAL A 450 2.29 -5.84 -18.52
CA VAL A 450 3.17 -5.31 -19.56
C VAL A 450 3.57 -6.48 -20.44
N PHE A 451 3.04 -6.51 -21.66
CA PHE A 451 3.40 -7.50 -22.67
C PHE A 451 3.83 -6.75 -23.91
N GLU A 452 5.10 -6.88 -24.27
CA GLU A 452 5.60 -6.37 -25.56
C GLU A 452 5.42 -7.49 -26.58
N GLN A 453 4.77 -7.19 -27.71
CA GLN A 453 4.61 -8.15 -28.80
C GLN A 453 6.01 -8.51 -29.33
N ALA A 454 6.39 -9.75 -29.15
CA ALA A 454 7.77 -10.18 -29.28
C ALA A 454 8.13 -10.57 -30.72
N GLU A 455 8.69 -9.63 -31.48
CA GLU A 455 9.69 -9.95 -32.52
C GLU A 455 11.09 -9.48 -32.10
N GLU A 456 11.22 -8.50 -31.19
CA GLU A 456 12.48 -7.81 -30.91
C GLU A 456 13.26 -8.31 -29.67
N GLN A 457 12.64 -9.02 -28.72
CA GLN A 457 13.29 -9.40 -27.46
C GLN A 457 13.90 -10.81 -27.48
N VAL A 458 15.22 -10.89 -27.29
CA VAL A 458 16.00 -12.14 -27.20
C VAL A 458 16.03 -12.73 -25.77
N ILE A 459 15.70 -11.90 -24.77
CA ILE A 459 15.65 -12.25 -23.35
C ILE A 459 14.19 -12.19 -22.90
N SER A 460 13.75 -13.14 -22.09
CA SER A 460 12.37 -13.18 -21.61
C SER A 460 12.08 -12.00 -20.66
N PRO A 461 10.92 -11.34 -20.76
CA PRO A 461 10.53 -10.28 -19.84
C PRO A 461 10.61 -10.75 -18.37
N PRO A 462 10.98 -9.85 -17.44
CA PRO A 462 10.93 -10.15 -16.02
C PRO A 462 9.53 -10.51 -15.53
N LEU A 463 9.46 -11.34 -14.49
CA LEU A 463 8.22 -11.68 -13.79
C LEU A 463 7.48 -10.42 -13.29
N ALA A 464 8.23 -9.36 -12.96
CA ALA A 464 7.68 -8.05 -12.58
C ALA A 464 6.73 -7.43 -13.61
N CYS A 465 6.90 -7.73 -14.91
CA CYS A 465 6.00 -7.25 -15.97
C CYS A 465 4.57 -7.80 -15.82
N LEU A 466 4.43 -9.00 -15.23
CA LEU A 466 3.14 -9.59 -14.85
C LEU A 466 2.49 -8.88 -13.66
N PHE A 467 3.16 -7.91 -13.04
CA PHE A 467 2.63 -7.01 -12.01
C PHE A 467 2.67 -5.54 -12.47
N GLY A 468 2.86 -5.31 -13.77
CA GLY A 468 2.81 -3.99 -14.37
C GLY A 468 4.05 -3.13 -14.16
N VAL A 469 5.14 -3.70 -13.64
CA VAL A 469 6.43 -3.04 -13.45
C VAL A 469 7.25 -3.18 -14.73
N SER A 470 7.48 -2.08 -15.45
CA SER A 470 8.17 -2.09 -16.75
C SER A 470 9.69 -2.06 -16.65
N HIS A 471 10.24 -1.58 -15.54
CA HIS A 471 11.68 -1.50 -15.31
C HIS A 471 12.00 -2.04 -13.92
N LEU A 472 12.93 -3.00 -13.87
CA LEU A 472 13.43 -3.57 -12.63
C LEU A 472 14.94 -3.67 -12.70
N ASN A 473 15.64 -3.12 -11.70
CA ASN A 473 17.04 -3.43 -11.53
C ASN A 473 17.17 -4.86 -10.98
N GLN A 474 17.86 -5.72 -11.73
CA GLN A 474 18.02 -7.14 -11.43
C GLN A 474 19.03 -7.40 -10.30
N GLU A 475 20.00 -6.51 -10.08
CA GLU A 475 21.05 -6.74 -9.07
C GLU A 475 20.49 -6.81 -7.63
N PRO A 476 19.67 -5.84 -7.15
CA PRO A 476 19.14 -5.89 -5.79
C PRO A 476 18.13 -7.03 -5.61
N LEU A 477 17.38 -7.36 -6.66
CA LEU A 477 16.48 -8.52 -6.65
C LEU A 477 17.29 -9.81 -6.50
N THR A 478 18.35 -9.98 -7.29
CA THR A 478 19.23 -11.17 -7.25
C THR A 478 19.82 -11.35 -5.85
N ALA A 479 20.35 -10.27 -5.26
CA ALA A 479 20.89 -10.29 -3.90
C ALA A 479 19.82 -10.69 -2.87
N TYR A 480 18.62 -10.11 -2.97
CA TYR A 480 17.50 -10.40 -2.07
C TYR A 480 17.04 -11.86 -2.14
N LEU A 481 16.83 -12.39 -3.37
CA LEU A 481 16.41 -13.77 -3.56
C LEU A 481 17.49 -14.77 -3.10
N ASN A 482 18.76 -14.51 -3.40
CA ASN A 482 19.86 -15.37 -2.97
C ASN A 482 20.01 -15.37 -1.45
N GLN A 483 19.82 -14.24 -0.79
CA GLN A 483 19.86 -14.14 0.66
C GLN A 483 18.75 -14.97 1.32
N LEU A 484 17.52 -14.89 0.81
CA LEU A 484 16.37 -15.57 1.43
C LEU A 484 16.29 -17.06 1.09
N ILE A 485 16.49 -17.42 -0.18
CA ILE A 485 16.20 -18.75 -0.74
C ILE A 485 17.23 -19.19 -1.79
N GLY A 486 18.48 -18.72 -1.70
CA GLY A 486 19.54 -19.05 -2.66
C GLY A 486 19.93 -20.53 -2.69
N ASP A 487 19.58 -21.29 -1.65
CA ASP A 487 19.79 -22.74 -1.59
C ASP A 487 18.79 -23.54 -2.44
N ASN A 488 17.69 -22.92 -2.87
CA ASN A 488 16.74 -23.52 -3.80
C ASN A 488 17.21 -23.27 -5.25
N SER A 489 17.50 -24.34 -6.00
CA SER A 489 17.99 -24.24 -7.39
C SER A 489 17.03 -23.51 -8.33
N TRP A 490 15.71 -23.58 -8.08
CA TRP A 490 14.70 -22.85 -8.85
C TRP A 490 14.82 -21.34 -8.76
N THR A 491 15.50 -20.82 -7.73
CA THR A 491 15.86 -19.41 -7.63
C THR A 491 16.83 -19.01 -8.75
N GLN A 492 17.86 -19.82 -9.00
CA GLN A 492 18.82 -19.54 -10.08
C GLN A 492 18.16 -19.72 -11.45
N TYR A 493 17.31 -20.73 -11.64
CA TYR A 493 16.60 -20.90 -12.91
C TYR A 493 15.64 -19.75 -13.20
N LEU A 494 15.01 -19.15 -12.19
CA LEU A 494 14.18 -17.95 -12.38
C LEU A 494 15.04 -16.77 -12.84
N LEU A 495 16.15 -16.51 -12.14
CA LEU A 495 17.07 -15.42 -12.45
C LEU A 495 17.70 -15.59 -13.84
N GLY A 496 18.17 -16.79 -14.16
CA GLY A 496 18.70 -17.16 -15.47
C GLY A 496 17.67 -16.96 -16.57
N SER A 497 16.40 -17.30 -16.34
CA SER A 497 15.32 -17.06 -17.30
C SER A 497 15.07 -15.58 -17.64
N GLU A 498 15.54 -14.65 -16.81
CA GLU A 498 15.42 -13.19 -16.99
C GLU A 498 16.72 -12.53 -17.48
N GLN A 499 17.82 -13.30 -17.59
CA GLN A 499 19.16 -12.79 -17.91
C GLN A 499 19.76 -13.46 -19.15
N HIS A 500 19.47 -14.74 -19.36
CA HIS A 500 19.99 -15.52 -20.47
C HIS A 500 19.22 -15.28 -21.77
N LYS A 501 19.94 -15.37 -22.89
CA LYS A 501 19.35 -15.31 -24.24
C LYS A 501 18.67 -16.63 -24.55
N LYS A 502 17.65 -16.61 -25.42
CA LYS A 502 16.92 -17.80 -25.87
C LYS A 502 17.82 -19.02 -26.15
N GLN A 503 18.94 -18.85 -26.87
CA GLN A 503 19.79 -19.99 -27.27
C GLN A 503 20.53 -20.67 -26.11
N THR A 504 20.71 -19.97 -24.99
CA THR A 504 21.49 -20.46 -23.84
C THR A 504 20.61 -20.95 -22.70
N LEU A 505 19.27 -20.89 -22.85
CA LEU A 505 18.34 -21.33 -21.81
C LEU A 505 18.38 -22.85 -21.64
N ASP A 506 18.61 -23.31 -20.41
CA ASP A 506 18.42 -24.72 -20.04
C ASP A 506 16.92 -25.07 -19.92
N ILE A 507 16.60 -26.34 -19.68
CA ILE A 507 15.19 -26.79 -19.62
C ILE A 507 14.42 -26.21 -18.43
N ASN A 508 15.06 -25.99 -17.28
CA ASN A 508 14.41 -25.46 -16.08
C ASN A 508 14.21 -23.94 -16.19
N GLU A 509 15.15 -23.24 -16.84
CA GLU A 509 15.00 -21.84 -17.22
C GLU A 509 13.87 -21.67 -18.26
N LYS A 510 13.80 -22.59 -19.24
CA LYS A 510 12.68 -22.65 -20.19
C LYS A 510 11.34 -22.87 -19.48
N HIS A 511 11.26 -23.72 -18.45
CA HIS A 511 10.05 -23.87 -17.65
C HIS A 511 9.62 -22.55 -17.02
N TRP A 512 10.54 -21.75 -16.48
CA TRP A 512 10.22 -20.40 -15.97
C TRP A 512 9.72 -19.45 -17.06
N VAL A 513 10.33 -19.48 -18.25
CA VAL A 513 9.81 -18.72 -19.39
C VAL A 513 8.40 -19.19 -19.75
N ALA A 514 8.14 -20.50 -19.80
CA ALA A 514 6.83 -21.05 -20.08
C ALA A 514 5.79 -20.67 -19.02
N ILE A 515 6.13 -20.70 -17.73
CA ILE A 515 5.28 -20.22 -16.63
C ILE A 515 4.84 -18.77 -16.86
N LYS A 516 5.78 -17.89 -17.24
CA LYS A 516 5.48 -16.49 -17.59
C LYS A 516 4.51 -16.41 -18.78
N LEU A 517 4.77 -17.16 -19.85
CA LEU A 517 3.92 -17.19 -21.05
C LEU A 517 2.52 -17.73 -20.79
N PHE A 518 2.38 -18.81 -20.03
CA PHE A 518 1.06 -19.31 -19.61
C PHE A 518 0.32 -18.31 -18.74
N THR A 519 1.04 -17.57 -17.91
CA THR A 519 0.44 -16.49 -17.13
C THR A 519 -0.06 -15.35 -18.02
N TYR A 520 0.70 -14.96 -19.05
CA TYR A 520 0.21 -14.03 -20.08
C TYR A 520 -1.01 -14.57 -20.79
N TYR A 521 -1.06 -15.85 -21.15
CA TYR A 521 -2.24 -16.47 -21.77
C TYR A 521 -3.48 -16.36 -20.87
N VAL A 522 -3.34 -16.65 -19.57
CA VAL A 522 -4.47 -16.58 -18.62
C VAL A 522 -4.92 -15.14 -18.38
N PHE A 523 -3.99 -14.18 -18.27
CA PHE A 523 -4.33 -12.78 -17.99
C PHE A 523 -4.68 -11.95 -19.24
N GLN A 524 -4.21 -12.40 -20.41
CA GLN A 524 -4.42 -11.79 -21.72
C GLN A 524 -4.66 -12.89 -22.77
N PRO A 525 -5.86 -13.49 -22.84
CA PRO A 525 -6.15 -14.61 -23.74
C PRO A 525 -5.97 -14.33 -25.24
N LYS A 526 -5.86 -13.04 -25.61
CA LYS A 526 -5.61 -12.58 -27.00
C LYS A 526 -4.14 -12.24 -27.28
N ALA A 527 -3.24 -12.48 -26.32
CA ALA A 527 -1.81 -12.28 -26.54
C ALA A 527 -1.32 -13.22 -27.64
N LEU A 528 -0.58 -12.66 -28.60
CA LEU A 528 0.07 -13.42 -29.66
C LEU A 528 1.50 -13.70 -29.22
N PHE A 529 1.86 -14.98 -29.23
CA PHE A 529 3.21 -15.42 -28.93
C PHE A 529 4.03 -15.57 -30.20
N SER A 530 5.31 -15.24 -30.10
CA SER A 530 6.27 -15.41 -31.18
C SER A 530 6.57 -16.88 -31.45
N SER A 531 7.16 -17.18 -32.61
CA SER A 531 7.59 -18.56 -32.94
C SER A 531 8.53 -19.16 -31.89
N TRP A 532 9.39 -18.34 -31.28
CA TRP A 532 10.30 -18.82 -30.25
C TRP A 532 9.64 -19.05 -28.90
N GLN A 533 8.66 -18.22 -28.53
CA GLN A 533 7.86 -18.39 -27.32
C GLN A 533 7.02 -19.67 -27.43
N GLU A 534 6.45 -19.90 -28.61
CA GLU A 534 5.74 -21.14 -28.94
C GLU A 534 6.64 -22.38 -28.87
N GLN A 535 7.87 -22.28 -29.36
CA GLN A 535 8.87 -23.35 -29.21
C GLN A 535 9.19 -23.64 -27.74
N ILE A 536 9.38 -22.62 -26.91
CA ILE A 536 9.64 -22.83 -25.47
C ILE A 536 8.44 -23.47 -24.77
N ILE A 537 7.21 -23.07 -25.11
CA ILE A 537 6.00 -23.70 -24.60
C ILE A 537 6.01 -25.19 -24.95
N PHE A 538 6.30 -25.53 -26.20
CA PHE A 538 6.37 -26.93 -26.65
C PHE A 538 7.46 -27.73 -25.91
N ASP A 539 8.69 -27.22 -25.86
CA ASP A 539 9.82 -27.87 -25.17
C ASP A 539 9.49 -28.12 -23.69
N SER A 540 8.93 -27.11 -23.02
CA SER A 540 8.61 -27.14 -21.59
C SER A 540 7.50 -28.13 -21.27
N LEU A 541 6.43 -28.16 -22.07
CA LEU A 541 5.33 -29.10 -21.91
C LEU A 541 5.76 -30.54 -22.14
N SER A 542 6.54 -30.77 -23.20
CA SER A 542 7.07 -32.10 -23.51
C SER A 542 7.95 -32.63 -22.37
N ALA A 543 8.85 -31.79 -21.85
CA ALA A 543 9.69 -32.14 -20.71
C ALA A 543 8.91 -32.36 -19.41
N ALA A 544 7.76 -31.69 -19.24
CA ALA A 544 6.87 -31.87 -18.10
C ALA A 544 5.87 -33.03 -18.26
N GLY A 545 5.95 -33.81 -19.36
CA GLY A 545 5.15 -35.01 -19.59
C GLY A 545 3.77 -34.76 -20.21
N TRP A 546 3.51 -33.57 -20.76
CA TRP A 546 2.28 -33.27 -21.48
C TRP A 546 2.34 -33.76 -22.93
N GLN A 547 1.28 -34.40 -23.42
CA GLN A 547 1.23 -34.93 -24.79
C GLN A 547 1.08 -33.84 -25.85
N SER A 548 0.32 -32.79 -25.55
CA SER A 548 0.15 -31.66 -26.45
C SER A 548 -0.16 -30.36 -25.71
N LYS A 549 0.07 -29.24 -26.40
CA LYS A 549 -0.36 -27.90 -25.95
C LYS A 549 -1.88 -27.81 -25.76
N ALA A 550 -2.65 -28.51 -26.59
CA ALA A 550 -4.11 -28.51 -26.51
C ALA A 550 -4.60 -29.16 -25.21
N ASP A 551 -3.99 -30.28 -24.82
CA ASP A 551 -4.34 -30.99 -23.58
C ASP A 551 -4.06 -30.13 -22.35
N PHE A 552 -2.89 -29.48 -22.33
CA PHE A 552 -2.54 -28.57 -21.25
C PHE A 552 -3.51 -27.38 -21.15
N TYR A 553 -3.87 -26.76 -22.28
CA TYR A 553 -4.83 -25.65 -22.28
C TYR A 553 -6.24 -26.07 -21.91
N ALA A 554 -6.67 -27.28 -22.29
CA ALA A 554 -7.92 -27.85 -21.82
C ALA A 554 -7.90 -28.05 -20.30
N TYR A 555 -6.79 -28.55 -19.75
CA TYR A 555 -6.61 -28.69 -18.30
C TYR A 555 -6.59 -27.34 -17.58
N LEU A 556 -5.88 -26.33 -18.10
CA LEU A 556 -5.88 -24.99 -17.52
C LEU A 556 -7.28 -24.38 -17.50
N LYS A 557 -8.11 -24.59 -18.53
CA LYS A 557 -9.51 -24.10 -18.52
C LYS A 557 -10.36 -24.72 -17.42
N ASN A 558 -10.05 -25.95 -17.02
CA ASN A 558 -10.72 -26.64 -15.91
C ASN A 558 -10.14 -26.26 -14.55
N CYS A 559 -8.95 -25.64 -14.52
CA CYS A 559 -8.48 -24.97 -13.32
C CYS A 559 -9.33 -23.72 -13.15
N GLU A 560 -10.24 -23.73 -12.17
CA GLU A 560 -10.88 -22.48 -11.75
C GLU A 560 -9.76 -21.48 -11.47
N PHE A 561 -9.78 -20.30 -12.11
CA PHE A 561 -8.86 -19.21 -11.82
C PHE A 561 -9.60 -18.17 -11.00
N ALA A 562 -8.93 -17.55 -10.03
CA ALA A 562 -9.55 -16.48 -9.27
C ALA A 562 -9.92 -15.35 -10.24
N ASP A 563 -11.21 -14.96 -10.26
CA ASP A 563 -11.78 -14.01 -11.22
C ASP A 563 -10.90 -12.75 -11.37
N ASN A 564 -10.44 -12.53 -12.60
CA ASN A 564 -9.62 -11.39 -13.00
C ASN A 564 -10.47 -10.11 -13.14
N PHE A 565 -11.01 -9.61 -12.03
CA PHE A 565 -11.63 -8.28 -11.95
C PHE A 565 -11.20 -7.55 -10.66
#